data_AF-A0A8S1LR81-F1
#
_entry.id   AF-A0A8S1LR81-F1
#
_cell.length_a   1.000
_cell.length_b   1.000
_cell.length_c   1.000
_cell.angle_alpha   90.00
_cell.angle_beta   90.00
_cell.angle_gamma   90.00
#
_symmetry.space_group_name_H-M   'P 1'
#
loop_
_entity.id
_entity.type
_entity.pdbx_description
1 polymer ?
#
loop_
_entity_poly.entity_id
_entity_poly.type
_entity_poly.pdbx_seq_one_letter_code
_entity_poly.pdbx_strand_id
1 'polypeptide(L)'
;MIDVKGDGNCLFRCVALALQGTQNTHHDFRLMCANIIQENQTLFKDKIHQGMLKQYDPQKDVFQQYVQQVQNGQIMGGLIELQALSLGLNVEFNVEGIGNKLLDIGLSHNPKKQIELCRIKNDKYKDGHYMFKKIHKIKKKK
;
A
#
# COMPACT_ATOMS: atom_id res chain seq x y z
N MET A 1 0.12 -8.42 18.14
CA MET A 1 0.51 -8.17 16.73
C MET A 1 0.18 -9.42 15.93
N ILE A 2 -0.41 -9.28 14.74
CA ILE A 2 -0.76 -10.41 13.87
C ILE A 2 0.18 -10.43 12.67
N ASP A 3 0.85 -11.56 12.41
CA ASP A 3 1.79 -11.70 11.30
C ASP A 3 1.06 -11.98 9.97
N VAL A 4 1.55 -11.36 8.89
CA VAL A 4 1.15 -11.68 7.51
C VAL A 4 2.26 -12.37 6.74
N LYS A 5 1.92 -13.06 5.64
CA LYS A 5 2.91 -13.67 4.76
C LYS A 5 3.84 -12.59 4.18
N GLY A 6 5.15 -12.77 4.36
CA GLY A 6 6.20 -11.84 3.91
C GLY A 6 6.54 -11.99 2.43
N ASP A 7 5.55 -11.78 1.56
CA ASP A 7 5.71 -11.76 0.11
C ASP A 7 5.50 -10.34 -0.46
N GLY A 8 5.58 -10.19 -1.79
CA GLY A 8 5.34 -8.90 -2.45
C GLY A 8 3.92 -8.33 -2.26
N ASN A 9 3.01 -9.07 -1.63
CA ASN A 9 1.64 -8.65 -1.32
C ASN A 9 1.45 -8.24 0.14
N CYS A 10 2.52 -8.19 0.95
CA CYS A 10 2.44 -7.99 2.39
C CYS A 10 1.62 -6.75 2.81
N LEU A 11 1.72 -5.62 2.09
CA LEU A 11 0.88 -4.43 2.33
C LEU A 11 -0.62 -4.77 2.19
N PHE A 12 -1.01 -5.36 1.06
CA PHE A 12 -2.40 -5.70 0.77
C PHE A 12 -2.93 -6.79 1.71
N ARG A 13 -2.07 -7.72 2.14
CA ARG A 13 -2.38 -8.71 3.17
C ARG A 13 -2.65 -8.05 4.51
N CYS A 14 -1.87 -7.05 4.91
CA CYS A 14 -2.13 -6.28 6.12
C CYS A 14 -3.45 -5.51 6.03
N VAL A 15 -3.73 -4.87 4.90
CA VAL A 15 -5.00 -4.14 4.71
C VAL A 15 -6.20 -5.09 4.75
N ALA A 16 -6.12 -6.23 4.06
CA ALA A 16 -7.14 -7.27 4.08
C ALA A 16 -7.39 -7.80 5.49
N LEU A 17 -6.32 -8.16 6.19
CA LEU A 17 -6.39 -8.68 7.55
C LEU A 17 -6.98 -7.65 8.52
N ALA A 18 -6.64 -6.36 8.37
CA ALA A 18 -7.24 -5.29 9.15
C ALA A 18 -8.75 -5.18 8.87
N LEU A 19 -9.16 -5.11 7.62
CA LEU A 19 -10.55 -4.77 7.30
C LEU A 19 -11.52 -5.95 7.34
N GLN A 20 -11.04 -7.16 7.08
CA GLN A 20 -11.86 -8.36 6.92
C GLN A 20 -11.48 -9.50 7.87
N GLY A 21 -10.46 -9.33 8.71
CA GLY A 21 -10.01 -10.37 9.65
C GLY A 21 -9.28 -11.53 8.98
N THR A 22 -9.01 -11.46 7.68
CA THR A 22 -8.27 -12.47 6.92
C THR A 22 -7.35 -11.83 5.88
N GLN A 23 -6.19 -12.45 5.65
CA GLN A 23 -5.23 -11.99 4.62
C GLN A 23 -5.48 -12.61 3.24
N ASN A 24 -6.46 -13.50 3.10
CA ASN A 24 -6.68 -14.29 1.88
C ASN A 24 -7.30 -13.47 0.73
N THR A 25 -7.94 -12.36 1.05
CA THR A 25 -8.57 -11.43 0.11
C THR A 25 -7.65 -10.29 -0.34
N HIS A 26 -6.34 -10.42 -0.11
CA HIS A 26 -5.36 -9.39 -0.46
C HIS A 26 -5.37 -9.01 -1.95
N HIS A 27 -5.79 -9.91 -2.83
CA HIS A 27 -5.88 -9.63 -4.27
C HIS A 27 -6.95 -8.57 -4.56
N ASP A 28 -8.10 -8.65 -3.89
CA ASP A 28 -9.21 -7.70 -4.08
C ASP A 28 -8.80 -6.28 -3.70
N PHE A 29 -8.06 -6.14 -2.60
CA PHE A 29 -7.50 -4.84 -2.18
C PHE A 29 -6.44 -4.31 -3.15
N ARG A 30 -5.67 -5.20 -3.78
CA ARG A 30 -4.69 -4.80 -4.79
C ARG A 30 -5.35 -4.32 -6.07
N LEU A 31 -6.38 -5.03 -6.54
CA LEU A 31 -7.20 -4.60 -7.69
C LEU A 31 -7.89 -3.26 -7.40
N MET A 32 -8.52 -3.14 -6.24
CA MET A 32 -9.15 -1.91 -5.79
C MET A 32 -8.14 -0.75 -5.76
N CYS A 33 -6.94 -0.98 -5.23
CA CYS A 33 -5.88 0.03 -5.22
C CYS A 33 -5.50 0.50 -6.63
N ALA A 34 -5.31 -0.43 -7.58
CA ALA A 34 -5.00 -0.08 -8.96
C ALA A 34 -6.11 0.76 -9.60
N ASN A 35 -7.38 0.39 -9.38
CA ASN A 35 -8.53 1.14 -9.87
C ASN A 35 -8.59 2.54 -9.28
N ILE A 36 -8.37 2.70 -7.96
CA ILE A 36 -8.35 4.02 -7.32
C ILE A 36 -7.24 4.90 -7.91
N ILE A 37 -6.04 4.35 -8.14
CA ILE A 37 -4.95 5.09 -8.76
C ILE A 37 -5.35 5.54 -10.17
N GLN A 38 -5.94 4.64 -10.96
CA GLN A 38 -6.39 4.91 -12.33
C GLN A 38 -7.48 6.00 -12.39
N GLU A 39 -8.50 5.90 -11.54
CA GLU A 39 -9.62 6.85 -11.45
C GLU A 39 -9.18 8.24 -10.97
N ASN A 40 -8.07 8.31 -10.22
CA ASN A 40 -7.54 9.54 -9.64
C ASN A 40 -6.21 9.94 -10.29
N GLN A 41 -6.09 9.76 -11.62
CA GLN A 41 -4.83 9.98 -12.35
C GLN A 41 -4.19 11.35 -12.05
N THR A 42 -4.96 12.43 -12.02
CA THR A 42 -4.46 13.80 -11.72
C THR A 42 -3.73 13.90 -10.38
N LEU A 43 -4.06 13.04 -9.40
CA LEU A 43 -3.46 13.04 -8.07
C LEU A 43 -2.17 12.23 -7.96
N PHE A 44 -2.01 11.22 -8.83
CA PHE A 44 -0.94 10.23 -8.73
C PHE A 44 0.07 10.30 -9.86
N LYS A 45 -0.30 10.82 -11.05
CA LYS A 45 0.54 10.77 -12.26
C LYS A 45 1.93 11.35 -12.02
N ASP A 46 2.02 12.53 -11.41
CA ASP A 46 3.31 13.22 -11.21
C ASP A 46 4.19 12.60 -10.12
N LYS A 47 3.62 11.72 -9.28
CA LYS A 47 4.36 10.96 -8.25
C LYS A 47 4.93 9.65 -8.80
N ILE A 48 4.41 9.17 -9.92
CA ILE A 48 4.76 7.88 -10.53
C ILE A 48 5.83 8.10 -11.61
N HIS A 49 6.98 7.45 -11.46
CA HIS A 49 8.08 7.57 -12.41
C HIS A 49 8.70 6.19 -12.73
N GLN A 50 9.48 6.11 -13.81
CA GLN A 50 10.03 4.86 -14.35
C GLN A 50 10.79 4.03 -13.30
N GLY A 51 11.52 4.67 -12.37
CA GLY A 51 12.27 4.01 -11.30
C GLY A 51 11.41 3.24 -10.28
N MET A 52 10.08 3.39 -10.29
CA MET A 52 9.17 2.60 -9.45
C MET A 52 8.68 1.32 -10.15
N LEU A 53 8.90 1.20 -11.46
CA LEU A 53 8.49 0.03 -12.22
C LEU A 53 9.48 -1.11 -12.02
N LYS A 54 8.96 -2.34 -11.92
CA LYS A 54 9.80 -3.56 -11.92
C LYS A 54 10.38 -3.82 -13.31
N GLN A 55 9.62 -3.50 -14.34
CA GLN A 55 10.02 -3.57 -15.74
C GLN A 55 9.56 -2.29 -16.43
N TYR A 56 10.46 -1.65 -17.17
CA TYR A 56 10.15 -0.43 -17.91
C TYR A 56 10.23 -0.69 -19.41
N ASP A 57 9.13 -0.40 -20.09
CA ASP A 57 9.03 -0.36 -21.54
C ASP A 57 8.99 1.11 -21.99
N PRO A 58 10.03 1.62 -22.66
CA PRO A 58 10.10 3.02 -23.09
C PRO A 58 9.06 3.39 -24.14
N GLN A 59 8.37 2.41 -24.75
CA GLN A 59 7.32 2.65 -25.74
C GLN A 59 5.93 2.82 -25.11
N LYS A 60 5.81 2.64 -23.78
CA LYS A 60 4.53 2.70 -23.07
C LYS A 60 4.49 3.85 -22.08
N ASP A 61 3.29 4.35 -21.81
CA ASP A 61 3.07 5.36 -20.77
C ASP A 61 3.44 4.81 -19.38
N VAL A 62 4.28 5.55 -18.64
CA VAL A 62 4.82 5.13 -17.34
C VAL A 62 3.71 4.92 -16.31
N PHE A 63 2.69 5.78 -16.32
CA PHE A 63 1.59 5.68 -15.38
C PHE A 63 0.73 4.44 -15.65
N GLN A 64 0.39 4.16 -16.91
CA GLN A 64 -0.34 2.95 -17.30
C GLN A 64 0.46 1.68 -16.98
N GLN A 65 1.77 1.68 -17.23
CA GLN A 65 2.63 0.58 -16.83
C GLN A 65 2.62 0.35 -15.32
N TYR A 66 2.64 1.42 -14.53
CA TYR A 66 2.58 1.33 -13.07
C TYR A 66 1.28 0.69 -12.59
N VAL A 67 0.13 1.20 -13.07
CA VAL A 67 -1.19 0.67 -12.71
C VAL A 67 -1.30 -0.82 -13.03
N GLN A 68 -0.87 -1.24 -14.23
CA GLN A 68 -0.86 -2.64 -14.62
C GLN A 68 0.03 -3.49 -13.72
N GLN A 69 1.22 -2.98 -13.35
CA GLN A 69 2.14 -3.71 -12.47
C GLN A 69 1.66 -3.79 -11.03
N VAL A 70 0.94 -2.77 -10.52
CA VAL A 70 0.22 -2.85 -9.24
C VAL A 70 -0.82 -3.97 -9.34
N GLN A 71 -1.67 -3.93 -10.36
CA GLN A 71 -2.78 -4.87 -10.55
C GLN A 71 -2.29 -6.33 -10.62
N ASN A 72 -1.23 -6.58 -11.39
CA ASN A 72 -0.67 -7.91 -11.63
C ASN A 72 0.22 -8.43 -10.49
N GLY A 73 0.36 -7.71 -9.38
CA GLY A 73 1.17 -8.16 -8.25
C GLY A 73 2.68 -8.10 -8.51
N GLN A 74 3.11 -7.33 -9.51
CA GLN A 74 4.50 -7.28 -9.93
C GLN A 74 5.33 -6.33 -9.05
N ILE A 75 4.71 -5.29 -8.49
CA ILE A 75 5.35 -4.37 -7.54
C ILE A 75 4.86 -4.57 -6.11
N MET A 76 5.78 -4.34 -5.16
CA MET A 76 5.47 -4.29 -3.74
C MET A 76 4.75 -2.98 -3.43
N GLY A 77 3.71 -3.04 -2.61
CA GLY A 77 3.00 -1.83 -2.19
C GLY A 77 3.86 -0.96 -1.26
N GLY A 78 3.68 0.36 -1.36
CA GLY A 78 4.34 1.35 -0.53
C GLY A 78 3.48 2.59 -0.29
N LEU A 79 4.09 3.77 -0.35
CA LEU A 79 3.44 5.04 -0.03
C LEU A 79 2.27 5.36 -0.97
N ILE A 80 2.43 5.16 -2.27
CA ILE A 80 1.40 5.46 -3.28
C ILE A 80 0.17 4.57 -3.05
N GLU A 81 0.38 3.27 -2.82
CA GLU A 81 -0.70 2.32 -2.58
C GLU A 81 -1.43 2.63 -1.26
N LEU A 82 -0.72 3.03 -0.20
CA LEU A 82 -1.35 3.46 1.05
C LEU A 82 -2.18 4.74 0.87
N GLN A 83 -1.68 5.70 0.09
CA GLN A 83 -2.42 6.93 -0.23
C GLN A 83 -3.70 6.62 -1.01
N ALA A 84 -3.62 5.76 -2.03
CA ALA A 84 -4.77 5.33 -2.81
C ALA A 84 -5.79 4.56 -1.95
N LEU A 85 -5.34 3.58 -1.17
CA LEU A 85 -6.22 2.83 -0.28
C LEU A 85 -6.83 3.71 0.81
N SER A 86 -6.11 4.71 1.32
CA SER A 86 -6.64 5.67 2.28
C SER A 86 -7.83 6.43 1.70
N LEU A 87 -7.68 6.90 0.45
CA LEU A 87 -8.72 7.60 -0.28
C LEU A 87 -9.94 6.71 -0.50
N GLY A 88 -9.77 5.54 -1.14
CA GLY A 88 -10.91 4.71 -1.54
C GLY A 88 -11.61 3.97 -0.39
N LEU A 89 -10.90 3.62 0.68
CA LEU A 89 -11.48 2.95 1.84
C LEU A 89 -11.95 3.94 2.92
N ASN A 90 -11.67 5.22 2.74
CA ASN A 90 -11.90 6.28 3.72
C ASN A 90 -11.30 5.93 5.11
N VAL A 91 -10.03 5.55 5.09
CA VAL A 91 -9.24 5.16 6.27
C VAL A 91 -7.95 5.97 6.35
N GLU A 92 -7.44 6.10 7.56
CA GLU A 92 -6.14 6.72 7.83
C GLU A 92 -5.14 5.63 8.22
N PHE A 93 -3.99 5.60 7.55
CA PHE A 93 -2.93 4.63 7.84
C PHE A 93 -1.82 5.29 8.66
N ASN A 94 -1.57 4.71 9.82
CA ASN A 94 -0.46 5.09 10.69
C ASN A 94 0.61 4.02 10.53
N VAL A 95 1.72 4.35 9.86
CA VAL A 95 2.79 3.38 9.62
C VAL A 95 3.93 3.64 10.59
N GLU A 96 4.15 2.69 11.49
CA GLU A 96 5.33 2.68 12.36
C GLU A 96 6.55 2.21 11.56
N GLY A 97 7.57 3.07 11.50
CA GLY A 97 8.86 2.78 10.87
C GLY A 97 9.90 2.21 11.83
N ILE A 98 11.02 1.72 11.28
CA ILE A 98 12.23 1.41 12.05
C ILE A 98 12.75 2.72 12.66
N GLY A 99 12.76 2.81 13.99
CA GLY A 99 13.16 4.02 14.72
C GLY A 99 12.01 4.89 15.26
N ASN A 100 10.78 4.35 15.37
CA ASN A 100 9.62 4.97 16.04
C ASN A 100 9.08 6.28 15.44
N LYS A 101 9.38 6.60 14.18
CA LYS A 101 8.75 7.74 13.49
C LYS A 101 7.46 7.27 12.81
N LEU A 102 6.32 7.77 13.30
CA LEU A 102 5.02 7.62 12.65
C LEU A 102 4.98 8.49 11.40
N LEU A 103 4.54 7.90 10.28
CA LEU A 103 4.16 8.64 9.08
C LEU A 103 2.64 8.60 8.97
N ASP A 104 2.01 9.78 9.05
CA ASP A 104 0.60 9.94 8.71
C ASP A 104 0.48 9.89 7.19
N ILE A 105 -0.03 8.76 6.70
CA ILE A 105 -0.22 8.52 5.28
C ILE A 105 -1.73 8.50 5.04
N GLY A 106 -2.28 9.66 4.66
CA GLY A 106 -3.70 9.78 4.37
C GLY A 106 -4.00 10.87 3.37
N LEU A 107 -4.85 10.55 2.40
CA LEU A 107 -5.52 11.53 1.52
C LEU A 107 -7.02 11.64 1.87
N SER A 108 -7.51 10.87 2.84
CA SER A 108 -8.89 11.02 3.31
C SER A 108 -9.06 12.33 4.11
N HIS A 109 -10.00 13.17 3.67
CA HIS A 109 -10.34 14.43 4.33
C HIS A 109 -11.13 14.25 5.64
N ASN A 110 -11.66 13.06 5.95
CA ASN A 110 -12.30 12.74 7.24
C ASN A 110 -12.41 11.22 7.45
N PRO A 111 -11.32 10.56 7.88
CA PRO A 111 -11.24 9.10 7.93
C PRO A 111 -12.16 8.50 9.00
N LYS A 112 -12.97 7.50 8.63
CA LYS A 112 -13.88 6.80 9.55
C LYS A 112 -13.18 5.79 10.47
N LYS A 113 -12.01 5.31 10.05
CA LYS A 113 -11.20 4.32 10.77
C LYS A 113 -9.72 4.66 10.67
N GLN A 114 -8.97 4.34 11.71
CA GLN A 114 -7.51 4.35 11.70
C GLN A 114 -6.98 2.91 11.73
N ILE A 115 -6.00 2.63 10.85
CA ILE A 115 -5.32 1.34 10.73
C ILE A 115 -3.84 1.55 11.02
N GLU A 116 -3.37 0.91 12.10
CA GLU A 116 -1.96 0.96 12.49
C GLU A 116 -1.20 -0.21 11.87
N LEU A 117 -0.26 0.12 10.97
CA LEU A 117 0.60 -0.82 10.28
C LEU A 117 2.04 -0.73 10.79
N CYS A 118 2.76 -1.84 10.79
CA CYS A 118 4.18 -1.87 11.13
C CYS A 118 5.01 -2.25 9.90
N ARG A 119 5.95 -1.38 9.53
CA ARG A 119 6.98 -1.69 8.52
C ARG A 119 8.21 -2.23 9.24
N ILE A 120 8.78 -3.29 8.70
CA ILE A 120 10.08 -3.81 9.15
C ILE A 120 11.08 -3.84 8.00
N LYS A 121 12.37 -3.83 8.33
CA LYS A 121 13.43 -4.06 7.33
C LYS A 121 13.24 -5.46 6.78
N ASN A 122 13.36 -5.62 5.47
CA ASN A 122 13.52 -6.94 4.92
C ASN A 122 14.99 -7.20 4.63
N ASP A 123 15.64 -8.04 5.44
CA ASP A 123 17.03 -8.42 5.24
C ASP A 123 17.23 -9.31 3.99
N LYS A 124 16.15 -9.83 3.39
CA LYS A 124 16.20 -10.61 2.13
C LYS A 124 16.29 -9.74 0.88
N TYR A 125 15.92 -8.46 0.93
CA TYR A 125 16.04 -7.55 -0.21
C TYR A 125 17.14 -6.54 0.09
N LYS A 126 18.21 -6.55 -0.72
CA LYS A 126 19.42 -5.75 -0.49
C LYS A 126 19.16 -4.22 -0.55
N ASP A 127 18.07 -3.79 -1.20
CA ASP A 127 17.85 -2.39 -1.56
C ASP A 127 16.86 -1.64 -0.64
N GLY A 128 16.95 -1.82 0.68
CA GLY A 128 16.17 -1.01 1.62
C GLY A 128 14.65 -1.19 1.51
N HIS A 129 14.19 -2.25 0.84
CA HIS A 129 12.76 -2.56 0.73
C HIS A 129 12.20 -2.93 2.10
N TYR A 130 11.09 -2.29 2.45
CA TYR A 130 10.37 -2.57 3.68
C TYR A 130 9.25 -3.58 3.44
N MET A 131 9.00 -4.43 4.43
CA MET A 131 7.82 -5.28 4.44
C MET A 131 6.87 -4.83 5.52
N PHE A 132 5.58 -4.92 5.23
CA PHE A 132 4.54 -4.84 6.23
C PHE A 132 4.37 -6.22 6.85
N LYS A 133 4.67 -6.37 8.13
CA LYS A 133 4.52 -7.68 8.79
C LYS A 133 3.40 -7.73 9.80
N LYS A 134 3.04 -6.61 10.41
CA LYS A 134 2.22 -6.61 11.62
C LYS A 134 1.18 -5.51 11.60
N ILE A 135 0.03 -5.81 12.19
CA ILE A 135 -1.05 -4.86 12.51
C ILE A 135 -1.09 -4.72 14.02
N HIS A 136 -1.16 -3.48 14.50
CA HIS A 136 -1.24 -3.15 15.93
C HIS A 136 -2.68 -3.15 16.44
N LYS A 137 -3.56 -2.32 15.85
CA LYS A 137 -4.98 -2.21 16.23
C LYS A 137 -5.77 -1.47 15.15
N ILE A 138 -7.09 -1.66 15.15
CA ILE A 138 -8.03 -0.81 14.41
C ILE A 138 -8.76 0.04 15.44
N LYS A 139 -8.77 1.36 15.23
CA LYS A 139 -9.48 2.31 16.10
C LYS A 139 -10.60 2.97 15.31
N LYS A 140 -11.80 3.02 15.89
CA LYS A 140 -12.88 3.89 15.39
C LYS A 140 -12.55 5.32 15.83
N LYS A 141 -12.61 6.28 14.91
CA LYS A 141 -12.55 7.70 15.26
C LYS A 141 -13.87 8.05 15.97
N LYS A 142 -13.77 8.61 17.18
CA LYS A 142 -14.92 9.06 17.97
C LYS A 142 -15.56 10.28 17.33
#